data_AF-A0A8T0QD52-F1
#
_entry.id   AF-A0A8T0QD52-F1
#
_cell.length_a   1.000
_cell.length_b   1.000
_cell.length_c   1.000
_cell.angle_alpha   90.00
_cell.angle_beta   90.00
_cell.angle_gamma   90.00
#
_symmetry.space_group_name_H-M   'P 1'
#
loop_
_entity.id
_entity.type
_entity.pdbx_description
1 polymer ?
#
loop_
_entity_poly.entity_id
_entity_poly.type
_entity_poly.pdbx_seq_one_letter_code
_entity_poly.pdbx_strand_id
1 'polypeptide(L)'
;MHPLLLKAVAGRPKIERHKGGSANKRTKGSHQYPICKEYGHHWPTCKKGSKEDIEAIKVRTTKEEKRYKHSYTKFHCAIGG
;
A
#
# COMPACT_ATOMS: atom_id res chain seq x y z
N MET A 1 37.07 -2.48 -44.51
CA MET A 1 37.65 -2.21 -43.19
C MET A 1 36.78 -2.89 -42.14
N HIS A 2 37.32 -3.86 -41.40
CA HIS A 2 36.60 -4.61 -40.38
C HIS A 2 36.65 -3.86 -39.04
N PRO A 3 35.54 -3.58 -38.35
CA PRO A 3 35.60 -2.97 -37.03
C PRO A 3 36.22 -3.97 -36.03
N LEU A 4 37.19 -3.49 -35.24
CA LEU A 4 37.73 -4.23 -34.10
C LEU A 4 36.59 -4.49 -33.11
N LEU A 5 36.17 -5.75 -33.02
CA LEU A 5 35.19 -6.20 -32.05
C LEU A 5 35.74 -5.95 -30.65
N LEU A 6 35.24 -4.91 -29.99
CA LEU A 6 35.53 -4.63 -28.58
C LEU A 6 35.22 -5.91 -27.79
N LYS A 7 36.24 -6.48 -27.16
CA LYS A 7 36.09 -7.66 -26.30
C LYS A 7 35.04 -7.36 -25.25
N ALA A 8 34.03 -8.23 -25.15
CA ALA A 8 33.08 -8.17 -24.05
C ALA A 8 33.88 -8.32 -22.74
N VAL A 9 33.97 -7.23 -21.97
CA VAL A 9 34.50 -7.29 -20.61
C VAL A 9 33.53 -8.17 -19.83
N ALA A 10 34.02 -9.32 -19.35
CA ALA A 10 33.22 -10.22 -18.53
C ALA A 10 32.87 -9.51 -17.21
N GLY A 11 31.61 -9.10 -17.06
CA GLY A 11 31.10 -8.52 -15.83
C GLY A 11 30.08 -7.40 -16.03
N ARG A 12 29.21 -7.19 -15.04
CA ARG A 12 28.26 -6.07 -15.00
C ARG A 12 29.02 -4.80 -14.61
N PRO A 13 28.95 -3.70 -15.37
CA PRO A 13 29.51 -2.42 -14.94
C PRO A 13 28.98 -2.07 -13.55
N LYS A 14 29.90 -1.83 -12.60
CA LYS A 14 29.57 -1.48 -11.23
C LYS A 14 29.13 -0.02 -11.18
N ILE A 15 27.87 0.22 -11.52
CA ILE A 15 27.22 1.51 -11.30
C ILE A 15 27.05 1.67 -9.79
N GLU A 16 27.79 2.60 -9.20
CA GLU A 16 27.59 3.00 -7.81
C GLU A 16 26.18 3.58 -7.67
N ARG A 17 25.33 2.93 -6.88
CA ARG A 17 23.99 3.43 -6.58
C ARG A 17 24.07 4.27 -5.32
N HIS A 18 23.99 5.59 -5.46
CA HIS A 18 23.78 6.46 -4.32
C HIS A 18 22.45 6.10 -3.62
N LYS A 19 22.52 5.67 -2.36
CA LYS A 19 21.33 5.46 -1.54
C LYS A 19 20.70 6.83 -1.27
N GLY A 20 19.58 7.14 -1.92
CA GLY A 20 18.90 8.42 -1.74
C GLY A 20 18.60 8.69 -0.26
N GLY A 21 18.93 9.90 0.20
CA GLY A 21 18.92 10.32 1.61
C GLY A 21 17.66 9.93 2.38
N SER A 22 17.85 9.51 3.64
CA SER A 22 16.81 9.02 4.55
C SER A 22 16.17 10.09 5.42
N ALA A 23 16.58 11.36 5.29
CA ALA A 23 16.23 12.42 6.25
C ALA A 23 14.72 12.58 6.49
N ASN A 24 13.87 12.32 5.47
CA ASN A 24 12.42 12.54 5.55
C ASN A 24 11.58 11.33 5.09
N LYS A 25 12.17 10.12 5.01
CA LYS A 25 11.44 8.96 4.50
C LYS A 25 10.58 8.36 5.61
N ARG A 26 9.26 8.51 5.52
CA ARG A 26 8.30 7.61 6.18
C ARG A 26 8.75 6.18 5.89
N THR A 27 8.84 5.32 6.92
CA THR A 27 9.26 3.93 6.78
C THR A 27 8.33 3.25 5.77
N LYS A 28 8.84 3.07 4.54
CA LYS A 28 8.11 2.50 3.42
C LYS A 28 7.67 1.09 3.84
N GLY A 29 6.37 0.91 4.08
CA GLY A 29 5.79 -0.35 4.56
C GLY A 29 5.21 -0.33 5.97
N SER A 30 5.35 0.77 6.73
CA SER A 30 4.62 0.91 7.99
C SER A 30 3.20 1.42 7.74
N HIS A 31 2.21 0.64 8.13
CA HIS A 31 0.82 1.09 8.15
C HIS A 31 0.64 2.06 9.30
N GLN A 32 0.10 3.25 9.01
CA GLN A 32 -0.34 4.19 10.02
C GLN A 32 -1.78 3.87 10.36
N TYR A 33 -2.06 3.57 11.63
CA TYR A 33 -3.42 3.36 12.06
C TYR A 33 -4.14 4.71 12.23
N PRO A 34 -5.30 4.94 11.61
CA PRO A 34 -5.92 6.27 11.55
C PRO A 34 -6.42 6.81 12.89
N ILE A 35 -6.72 5.96 13.89
CA ILE A 35 -7.22 6.41 15.20
C ILE A 35 -6.06 6.83 16.10
N CYS A 36 -5.14 5.90 16.42
CA CYS A 36 -4.03 6.20 17.31
C CYS A 36 -2.87 6.94 16.61
N LYS A 37 -2.88 7.01 15.26
CA LYS A 37 -1.86 7.63 14.40
C LYS A 37 -0.45 7.05 14.53
N GLU A 38 -0.29 5.96 15.27
CA GLU A 38 0.95 5.23 15.42
C GLU A 38 1.18 4.28 14.24
N TYR A 39 2.44 3.93 14.07
CA TYR A 39 2.91 3.05 13.01
C TYR A 39 3.15 1.64 13.56
N GLY A 40 3.07 0.65 12.67
CA GLY A 40 3.54 -0.71 12.97
C GLY A 40 2.52 -1.65 13.60
N HIS A 41 1.25 -1.25 13.67
CA HIS A 41 0.17 -2.14 14.05
C HIS A 41 -1.08 -1.94 13.18
N HIS A 42 -1.91 -2.97 13.14
CA HIS A 42 -3.15 -2.98 12.39
C HIS A 42 -4.35 -2.82 13.33
N TRP A 43 -5.51 -2.55 12.75
CA TRP A 43 -6.78 -2.37 13.47
C TRP A 43 -7.01 -3.33 14.64
N PRO A 44 -6.96 -4.67 14.46
CA PRO A 44 -7.32 -5.59 15.54
C PRO A 44 -6.30 -5.62 16.69
N THR A 45 -5.11 -5.07 16.49
CA THR A 45 -4.04 -5.05 17.50
C THR A 45 -3.82 -3.68 18.13
N CYS A 46 -4.60 -2.66 17.75
CA CYS A 46 -4.52 -1.33 18.36
C CYS A 46 -5.11 -1.34 19.78
N LYS A 47 -4.32 -0.88 20.77
CA LYS A 47 -4.72 -0.79 22.19
C LYS A 47 -5.08 0.64 22.65
N LYS A 48 -4.85 1.66 21.80
CA LYS A 48 -4.92 3.09 22.18
C LYS A 48 -6.11 3.84 21.56
N GLY A 49 -6.98 3.17 20.83
CA GLY A 49 -8.15 3.82 20.21
C GLY A 49 -9.23 4.16 21.24
N SER A 50 -9.88 5.31 21.09
CA SER A 50 -11.12 5.60 21.82
C SER A 50 -12.21 4.60 21.39
N LYS A 51 -13.15 4.28 22.28
CA LYS A 51 -14.22 3.32 21.96
C LYS A 51 -15.13 3.86 20.86
N GLU A 52 -15.33 5.17 20.89
CA GLU A 52 -16.17 5.94 19.98
C GLU A 52 -15.58 5.95 18.57
N ASP A 53 -14.27 6.19 18.44
CA ASP A 53 -13.60 6.13 17.14
C ASP A 53 -13.56 4.70 16.60
N ILE A 54 -13.45 3.71 17.50
CA ILE A 54 -13.48 2.30 17.12
C ILE A 54 -14.87 1.93 16.55
N GLU A 55 -15.94 2.36 17.20
CA GLU A 55 -17.30 2.13 16.73
C GLU A 55 -17.58 2.86 15.41
N ALA A 56 -17.14 4.12 15.29
CA ALA A 56 -17.32 4.91 14.07
C ALA A 56 -16.67 4.24 12.84
N ILE A 57 -15.47 3.65 12.98
CA ILE A 57 -14.83 2.94 11.87
C ILE A 57 -15.58 1.65 11.53
N LYS A 58 -16.03 0.87 12.51
CA LYS A 58 -16.87 -0.33 12.24
C LYS A 58 -18.17 0.03 11.51
N VAL A 59 -18.81 1.14 11.89
CA VAL A 59 -20.01 1.65 11.22
C VAL A 59 -19.69 2.07 9.78
N ARG A 60 -18.53 2.70 9.55
CA ARG A 60 -18.09 3.05 8.19
C ARG A 60 -17.83 1.81 7.32
N THR A 61 -17.12 0.81 7.83
CA THR A 61 -16.82 -0.40 7.05
C THR A 61 -18.09 -1.16 6.68
N THR A 62 -19.07 -1.26 7.59
CA THR A 62 -20.36 -1.89 7.27
C THR A 62 -21.18 -1.09 6.25
N LYS A 63 -21.14 0.25 6.30
CA LYS A 63 -21.78 1.11 5.29
C LYS A 63 -21.12 0.97 3.91
N GLU A 64 -19.79 0.92 3.86
CA GLU A 64 -19.02 0.70 2.64
C GLU A 64 -19.28 -0.69 2.05
N GLU A 65 -19.35 -1.72 2.90
CA GLU A 65 -19.71 -3.08 2.49
C GLU A 65 -21.14 -3.15 1.92
N LYS A 66 -22.12 -2.52 2.58
CA LYS A 66 -23.49 -2.40 2.05
C LYS A 66 -23.51 -1.67 0.71
N ARG A 67 -22.72 -0.61 0.57
CA ARG A 67 -22.59 0.14 -0.69
C ARG A 67 -22.00 -0.72 -1.80
N TYR A 68 -20.96 -1.50 -1.49
CA TYR A 68 -20.33 -2.45 -2.40
C TYR A 68 -21.33 -3.52 -2.86
N LYS A 69 -22.07 -4.14 -1.92
CA LYS A 69 -23.10 -5.13 -2.23
C LYS A 69 -24.18 -4.55 -3.12
N HIS A 70 -24.69 -3.35 -2.80
CA HIS A 70 -25.67 -2.67 -3.65
C HIS A 70 -25.12 -2.40 -5.06
N SER A 71 -23.90 -1.88 -5.19
CA SER A 71 -23.28 -1.65 -6.50
C SER A 71 -23.03 -2.94 -7.27
N TYR A 72 -22.63 -4.00 -6.59
CA TYR A 72 -22.40 -5.32 -7.20
C TYR A 72 -23.71 -5.93 -7.70
N THR A 73 -24.77 -5.92 -6.89
CA THR A 73 -26.10 -6.39 -7.30
C THR A 73 -26.65 -5.58 -8.47
N LYS A 74 -26.45 -4.25 -8.45
CA LYS A 74 -26.84 -3.37 -9.56
C LYS A 74 -26.07 -3.67 -10.84
N PHE A 75 -24.75 -3.89 -10.74
CA PHE A 75 -23.90 -4.26 -11.87
C PHE A 75 -24.25 -5.64 -12.42
N HIS A 76 -24.46 -6.63 -11.55
CA HIS A 76 -24.86 -7.99 -11.94
C HIS A 76 -26.22 -8.02 -12.65
N CYS A 77 -27.19 -7.23 -12.17
CA CYS A 77 -28.49 -7.08 -12.83
C CYS A 77 -28.36 -6.37 -14.21
N ALA A 78 -27.42 -5.43 -14.35
CA ALA A 78 -27.19 -4.71 -15.60
C ALA A 78 -26.53 -5.56 -16.70
N ILE A 79 -25.86 -6.66 -16.37
CA ILE A 79 -25.20 -7.54 -17.35
C ILE A 79 -26.06 -8.75 -17.73
N GLY A 80 -27.29 -8.84 -17.17
CA GLY A 80 -28.28 -9.82 -17.62
C GLY A 80 -28.37 -11.11 -16.83
N GLY A 81 -27.68 -11.23 -15.67
CA GLY A 81 -27.93 -12.27 -14.66
C GLY A 81 -27.57 -13.70 -15.05
#